data_AF-A0A0T7P737-F1
#
_entry.id   AF-A0A0T7P737-F1
#
_cell.length_a   1.000
_cell.length_b   1.000
_cell.length_c   1.000
_cell.angle_alpha   90.00
_cell.angle_beta   90.00
_cell.angle_gamma   90.00
#
_symmetry.space_group_name_H-M   'P 1'
#
loop_
_entity.id
_entity.type
_entity.pdbx_description
1 polymer ?
#
loop_
_entity_poly.entity_id
_entity_poly.type
_entity_poly.pdbx_seq_one_letter_code
_entity_poly.pdbx_strand_id
1 'polypeptide(L)'
;MTDLDYWEECISQATDDCDLTLTSEQLTCLAEAVSGGHEHYGMAFYSPPDSDRYADIEREWQQKYKTLKAEFDAYRGNAETAVKQALRQHRDDNVSIGEYGEVLRHGGRTERIQ
;
A
#
# COMPACT_ATOMS: atom_id res chain seq x y z
N MET A 1 30.04 7.36 -18.97
CA MET A 1 28.81 7.64 -19.72
C MET A 1 28.14 8.81 -19.03
N THR A 2 28.17 9.96 -19.67
CA THR A 2 27.47 11.17 -19.27
C THR A 2 25.98 11.07 -19.63
N ASP A 3 25.14 11.98 -19.13
CA ASP A 3 23.73 12.06 -19.56
C ASP A 3 23.63 12.30 -21.07
N LEU A 4 24.47 13.19 -21.61
CA LEU A 4 24.55 13.46 -23.05
C LEU A 4 24.95 12.22 -23.85
N ASP A 5 25.95 11.45 -23.40
CA ASP A 5 26.37 10.21 -24.08
C ASP A 5 25.20 9.21 -24.21
N TYR A 6 24.36 9.11 -23.17
CA TYR A 6 23.19 8.23 -23.16
C TYR A 6 22.15 8.68 -24.20
N TRP A 7 21.83 9.97 -24.26
CA TRP A 7 20.87 10.50 -25.23
C TRP A 7 21.38 10.44 -26.67
N GLU A 8 22.67 10.67 -26.91
CA GLU A 8 23.28 10.47 -28.22
C GLU A 8 23.16 9.01 -28.68
N GLU A 9 23.40 8.04 -27.78
CA GLU A 9 23.23 6.62 -28.08
C GLU A 9 21.76 6.28 -28.42
N CYS A 10 20.80 6.74 -27.61
CA CYS A 10 19.38 6.52 -27.86
C CYS A 10 18.91 7.09 -29.20
N ILE A 11 19.35 8.31 -29.53
CA ILE A 11 18.96 8.96 -30.78
C ILE A 11 19.65 8.29 -31.96
N SER A 12 20.92 7.90 -31.84
CA SER A 12 21.63 7.16 -32.89
C SER A 12 20.91 5.86 -33.27
N GLN A 13 20.48 5.10 -32.27
CA GLN A 13 19.72 3.86 -32.50
C GLN A 13 18.40 4.16 -33.21
N ALA A 14 17.66 5.19 -32.79
CA ALA A 14 16.41 5.56 -33.42
C ALA A 14 16.60 6.07 -34.87
N THR A 15 17.72 6.72 -35.17
CA THR A 15 18.03 7.17 -36.53
C THR A 15 18.41 6.03 -37.45
N ASP A 16 19.11 5.02 -36.93
CA ASP A 16 19.40 3.79 -37.67
C ASP A 16 18.12 3.04 -38.05
N ASP A 17 17.15 2.93 -37.12
CA ASP A 17 15.84 2.33 -37.37
C ASP A 17 15.01 3.08 -38.44
N CYS A 18 15.31 4.37 -38.65
CA CYS A 18 14.62 5.23 -39.60
C CYS A 18 15.38 5.45 -40.92
N ASP A 19 16.52 4.77 -41.13
CA ASP A 19 17.45 5.02 -42.24
C ASP A 19 17.86 6.50 -42.37
N LEU A 20 18.01 7.19 -41.24
CA LEU A 20 18.37 8.61 -41.17
C LEU A 20 19.85 8.76 -40.82
N THR A 21 20.63 9.43 -41.67
CA THR A 21 22.04 9.75 -41.34
C THR A 21 22.14 11.18 -40.82
N LEU A 22 22.51 11.34 -39.56
CA LEU A 22 22.80 12.63 -38.93
C LEU A 22 24.30 12.90 -38.89
N THR A 23 24.67 14.18 -38.93
CA THR A 23 26.03 14.58 -38.55
C THR A 23 26.19 14.52 -37.03
N SER A 24 27.43 14.45 -36.54
CA SER A 24 27.69 14.47 -35.09
C SER A 24 27.11 15.72 -34.42
N GLU A 25 27.23 16.90 -35.05
CA GLU A 25 26.66 18.15 -34.52
C GLU A 25 25.12 18.10 -34.43
N GLN A 26 24.46 17.50 -35.42
CA GLN A 26 23.00 17.33 -35.41
C GLN A 26 22.56 16.33 -34.33
N LEU A 27 23.31 15.24 -34.16
CA LEU A 27 23.07 14.26 -33.11
C LEU A 27 23.19 14.88 -31.72
N THR A 28 24.30 15.59 -31.45
CA THR A 28 24.52 16.30 -30.19
C THR A 28 23.43 17.34 -29.93
N CYS A 29 23.06 18.14 -30.93
CA CYS A 29 22.00 19.15 -30.79
C CYS A 29 20.65 18.53 -30.42
N LEU A 30 20.28 17.41 -31.03
CA LEU A 30 19.05 16.69 -30.68
C LEU A 30 19.13 16.06 -29.29
N ALA A 31 20.27 15.49 -28.93
CA ALA A 31 20.49 14.89 -27.61
C ALA A 31 20.36 15.93 -26.48
N GLU A 32 20.97 17.11 -26.65
CA GLU A 32 20.80 18.23 -25.72
C GLU A 32 19.34 18.68 -25.60
N ALA A 33 18.63 18.79 -26.72
CA ALA A 33 17.22 19.19 -26.73
C ALA A 33 16.31 18.17 -26.04
N VAL A 34 16.53 16.88 -26.26
CA VAL A 34 15.75 15.81 -25.61
C VAL A 34 16.07 15.72 -24.13
N SER A 35 17.36 15.81 -23.73
CA SER A 35 17.77 15.83 -22.33
C SER A 35 17.08 16.98 -21.57
N GLY A 36 17.17 18.22 -22.08
CA GLY A 36 16.50 19.37 -21.47
C GLY A 36 14.96 19.25 -21.48
N GLY A 37 14.39 18.66 -22.52
CA GLY A 37 12.96 18.34 -22.57
C GLY A 37 12.54 17.33 -21.50
N HIS A 38 13.36 16.29 -21.28
CA HIS A 38 13.14 15.26 -20.27
C HIS A 38 13.25 15.82 -18.85
N GLU A 39 14.23 16.69 -18.56
CA GLU A 39 14.34 17.40 -17.29
C GLU A 39 13.08 18.21 -16.95
N HIS A 40 12.44 18.79 -17.97
CA HIS A 40 11.22 19.57 -17.81
C HIS A 40 9.93 18.79 -18.04
N TYR A 41 10.01 17.51 -18.43
CA TYR A 41 8.84 16.67 -18.72
C TYR A 41 7.94 16.51 -17.49
N GLY A 42 8.55 16.29 -16.32
CA GLY A 42 7.83 16.20 -15.04
C GLY A 42 7.14 17.49 -14.61
N MET A 43 7.49 18.64 -15.18
CA MET A 43 6.82 19.92 -14.94
C MET A 43 5.64 20.15 -15.89
N ALA A 44 5.64 19.53 -17.07
CA ALA A 44 4.59 19.64 -18.07
C ALA A 44 3.41 18.70 -17.78
N PHE A 45 3.69 17.54 -17.19
CA PHE A 45 2.68 16.57 -16.79
C PHE A 45 2.81 16.31 -15.29
N TYR A 46 1.76 16.60 -14.52
CA TYR A 46 1.73 16.28 -13.09
C TYR A 46 1.88 14.77 -12.91
N SER A 47 3.08 14.34 -12.53
CA SER A 47 3.35 13.00 -12.03
C SER A 47 3.57 13.15 -10.52
N PRO A 48 2.56 12.85 -9.68
CA PRO A 48 2.75 12.91 -8.24
C PRO A 48 3.96 12.05 -7.86
N PRO A 49 4.82 12.52 -6.95
CA PRO A 49 5.91 11.70 -6.45
C PRO A 49 5.32 10.40 -5.87
N ASP A 50 6.03 9.30 -6.04
CA ASP A 50 5.58 7.98 -5.58
C ASP A 50 5.12 7.97 -4.10
N SER A 51 5.71 8.86 -3.28
CA SER A 51 5.35 9.07 -1.88
C SER A 51 3.87 9.41 -1.65
N ASP A 52 3.26 10.21 -2.52
CA ASP A 52 1.87 10.63 -2.36
C ASP A 52 0.93 9.46 -2.62
N ARG A 53 1.26 8.64 -3.63
CA ARG A 53 0.55 7.39 -3.93
C ARG A 53 0.66 6.39 -2.79
N TYR A 54 1.84 6.25 -2.18
CA TYR A 54 2.02 5.37 -1.02
C TYR A 54 1.24 5.86 0.21
N ALA A 55 1.20 7.17 0.46
CA ALA A 55 0.44 7.75 1.58
C ALA A 55 -1.07 7.53 1.42
N ASP A 56 -1.60 7.58 0.20
CA ASP A 56 -3.01 7.28 -0.07
C ASP A 56 -3.33 5.79 0.14
N ILE A 57 -2.47 4.91 -0.37
CA ILE A 57 -2.58 3.46 -0.17
C ILE A 57 -2.55 3.13 1.33
N GLU A 58 -1.61 3.69 2.07
CA GLU A 58 -1.48 3.45 3.51
C GLU A 58 -2.74 3.91 4.27
N ARG A 59 -3.24 5.11 3.98
CA ARG A 59 -4.49 5.62 4.60
C ARG A 59 -5.68 4.73 4.29
N GLU A 60 -5.83 4.26 3.05
CA GLU A 60 -6.91 3.36 2.65
C GLU A 60 -6.85 2.03 3.41
N TRP A 61 -5.67 1.41 3.48
CA TRP A 61 -5.48 0.14 4.19
C TRP A 61 -5.67 0.27 5.70
N GLN A 62 -5.18 1.36 6.31
CA GLN A 62 -5.41 1.65 7.72
C GLN A 62 -6.90 1.78 8.03
N GLN A 63 -7.66 2.45 7.16
CA GLN A 63 -9.11 2.59 7.33
C GLN A 63 -9.83 1.25 7.19
N LYS A 64 -9.49 0.44 6.17
CA LYS A 64 -10.04 -0.92 6.01
C LYS A 64 -9.74 -1.81 7.21
N TYR A 65 -8.50 -1.78 7.70
CA TYR A 65 -8.09 -2.53 8.90
C TYR A 65 -8.88 -2.11 10.13
N LYS A 66 -9.07 -0.80 10.34
CA LYS A 66 -9.83 -0.27 11.47
C LYS A 66 -11.30 -0.70 11.42
N THR A 67 -11.94 -0.64 10.25
CA THR A 67 -13.31 -1.11 10.05
C THR A 67 -13.41 -2.61 10.35
N LEU A 68 -12.55 -3.43 9.76
CA LEU A 68 -12.57 -4.88 9.95
C LEU A 68 -12.32 -5.26 11.42
N LYS A 69 -11.41 -4.57 12.10
CA LYS A 69 -11.15 -4.78 13.52
C LYS A 69 -12.37 -4.45 14.38
N ALA A 70 -13.06 -3.35 14.09
CA ALA A 70 -14.27 -2.98 14.81
C ALA A 70 -15.41 -4.00 14.60
N GLU A 71 -15.59 -4.50 13.37
CA GLU A 71 -16.55 -5.56 13.07
C GLU A 71 -16.21 -6.87 13.80
N PHE A 72 -14.94 -7.25 13.82
CA PHE A 72 -14.46 -8.43 14.53
C PHE A 72 -14.67 -8.31 16.06
N ASP A 73 -14.31 -7.17 16.65
CA ASP A 73 -14.50 -6.91 18.08
C ASP A 73 -15.98 -6.95 18.46
N ALA A 74 -16.86 -6.41 17.61
CA ALA A 74 -18.31 -6.48 17.79
C ALA A 74 -18.83 -7.93 17.68
N TYR A 75 -18.35 -8.69 16.69
CA TYR A 75 -18.69 -10.10 16.54
C TYR A 75 -18.28 -10.91 17.77
N ARG A 76 -17.04 -10.72 18.26
CA ARG A 76 -16.55 -11.39 19.47
C ARG A 76 -17.40 -11.05 20.69
N GLY A 77 -17.72 -9.78 20.91
CA GLY A 77 -18.57 -9.36 22.02
C GLY A 77 -19.99 -9.93 21.95
N ASN A 78 -20.56 -10.03 20.75
CA ASN A 78 -21.86 -10.67 20.53
C ASN A 78 -21.79 -12.18 20.82
N ALA A 79 -20.72 -12.85 20.39
CA ALA A 79 -20.49 -14.27 20.64
C ALA A 79 -20.34 -14.56 22.15
N GLU A 80 -19.51 -13.77 22.85
CA GLU A 80 -19.35 -13.86 24.31
C GLU A 80 -20.69 -13.64 25.02
N THR A 81 -21.50 -12.68 24.56
CA THR A 81 -22.84 -12.42 25.10
C THR A 81 -23.77 -13.62 24.91
N ALA A 82 -23.76 -14.24 23.72
CA ALA A 82 -24.55 -15.43 23.44
C ALA A 82 -24.11 -16.63 24.31
N VAL A 83 -22.81 -16.81 24.50
CA VAL A 83 -22.25 -17.85 25.38
C VAL A 83 -22.65 -17.61 26.84
N LYS A 84 -22.58 -16.37 27.35
CA LYS A 84 -23.07 -16.03 28.69
C LYS A 84 -24.53 -16.42 28.88
N GLN A 85 -25.39 -16.12 27.90
CA GLN A 85 -26.80 -16.51 27.94
C GLN A 85 -26.99 -18.03 27.91
N ALA A 86 -26.26 -18.73 27.04
CA ALA A 86 -26.34 -20.19 26.92
C ALA A 86 -25.89 -20.92 28.20
N LEU A 87 -24.82 -20.44 28.83
CA LEU A 87 -24.24 -20.99 30.07
C LEU A 87 -24.85 -20.39 31.35
N ARG A 88 -25.91 -19.57 31.23
CA ARG A 88 -26.59 -18.90 32.34
C ARG A 88 -25.65 -18.12 33.26
N GLN A 89 -24.58 -17.53 32.72
CA GLN A 89 -23.69 -16.63 33.45
C GLN A 89 -24.39 -15.28 33.67
N HIS A 90 -24.01 -14.56 34.72
CA HIS A 90 -24.51 -13.22 34.96
C HIS A 90 -24.03 -12.27 33.84
N ARG A 91 -24.84 -11.23 33.58
CA ARG A 91 -24.52 -10.24 32.54
C ARG A 91 -23.15 -9.58 32.76
N ASP A 92 -22.84 -9.33 34.03
CA ASP A 92 -21.63 -8.65 34.47
C ASP A 92 -20.44 -9.61 34.64
N ASP A 93 -20.64 -10.93 34.47
CA ASP A 93 -19.53 -11.88 34.48
C ASP A 93 -18.63 -11.62 33.28
N ASN A 94 -17.33 -11.49 33.52
CA ASN A 94 -16.36 -11.33 32.46
C ASN A 94 -16.05 -12.71 31.86
N VAL A 95 -16.47 -12.94 30.61
CA VAL A 95 -16.31 -14.21 29.90
C VAL A 95 -15.63 -13.95 28.58
N SER A 96 -14.62 -14.76 28.24
CA SER A 96 -13.93 -14.74 26.95
C SER A 96 -13.97 -16.11 26.27
N ILE A 97 -13.94 -16.09 24.94
CA ILE A 97 -13.82 -17.29 24.10
C ILE A 97 -12.38 -17.35 23.59
N GLY A 98 -11.65 -18.40 23.96
CA GLY A 98 -10.27 -18.63 23.53
C GLY A 98 -10.15 -19.21 22.12
N GLU A 99 -8.92 -19.43 21.67
CA GLU A 99 -8.59 -19.77 20.28
C GLU A 99 -9.21 -21.10 19.83
N TYR A 100 -9.31 -22.06 20.75
CA TYR A 100 -9.84 -23.40 20.47
C TYR A 100 -11.31 -23.56 20.92
N GLY A 101 -11.99 -22.44 21.21
CA GLY A 101 -13.37 -22.43 21.68
C GLY A 101 -13.55 -22.68 23.17
N GLU A 102 -12.46 -22.70 23.95
CA GLU A 102 -12.53 -22.71 25.41
C GLU A 102 -13.25 -21.48 25.93
N VAL A 103 -14.14 -21.66 26.90
CA VAL A 103 -14.85 -20.54 27.51
C VAL A 103 -14.26 -20.29 28.89
N LEU A 104 -13.73 -19.09 29.09
CA LEU A 104 -13.04 -18.69 30.31
C LEU A 104 -13.85 -17.62 31.04
N ARG A 105 -14.04 -17.78 32.34
CA ARG A 105 -14.65 -16.78 33.23
C ARG A 105 -13.57 -16.13 34.10
N HIS A 106 -13.62 -14.81 34.24
CA HIS A 106 -12.67 -14.02 35.01
C HIS A 106 -13.37 -13.36 36.22
N GLY A 107 -13.27 -13.99 37.39
CA GLY A 107 -13.96 -13.55 38.62
C GLY A 107 -13.05 -13.56 39.86
N GLY A 108 -11.79 -13.14 39.71
CA GLY A 108 -10.73 -13.21 40.74
C GLY A 108 -9.69 -14.29 40.44
N ARG A 109 -10.15 -15.49 40.05
CA ARG A 109 -9.34 -16.49 39.34
C ARG A 109 -9.96 -16.72 37.97
N THR A 110 -9.13 -16.96 36.95
CA THR A 110 -9.60 -17.40 35.63
C THR A 110 -9.90 -18.89 35.68
N GLU A 111 -11.12 -19.26 35.31
CA GLU A 111 -11.60 -20.65 35.32
C GLU A 111 -12.21 -21.00 33.97
N ARG A 112 -11.99 -22.25 33.52
CA ARG A 112 -12.62 -22.78 32.31
C ARG A 112 -14.01 -23.31 32.66
N ILE A 113 -15.03 -22.83 31.95
CA ILE A 113 -16.43 -23.19 32.16
C ILE A 113 -17.01 -24.06 31.02
N GLN A 114 -16.28 -24.21 29.91
CA GLN A 114 -16.54 -25.13 28.79
C GLN A 114 -15.24 -25.46 28.04
#